data_AF-A0A2M8NG70-F1
#
_entry.id   AF-A0A2M8NG70-F1
#
_cell.length_a   1.000
_cell.length_b   1.000
_cell.length_c   1.000
_cell.angle_alpha   90.00
_cell.angle_beta   90.00
_cell.angle_gamma   90.00
#
_symmetry.space_group_name_H-M   'P 1'
#
loop_
_entity.id
_entity.type
_entity.pdbx_description
1 polymer ?
#
loop_
_entity_poly.entity_id
_entity_poly.type
_entity_poly.pdbx_seq_one_letter_code
_entity_poly.pdbx_strand_id
1 'polypeptide(L)'
;FAGGIGVLAVGHCPPNVVAAIRDQAEKLIHFCAIMGTYEPYVQVAELLNQVTPGHFPKKTVLLNSGSEANETAIKVARSYTGRDAVIVFEGAYHGRTNLTLAMTSKYGLFKKGFGPFAPEIYRLPFPYVYRRPAGMSEDDYVDMHVRMLDNALIAQVDPSAVAAIVIEPVQGEGGFLPTPPRFLRRIREICDQHGIVMVADEVQCGFGRTGRLFAVEHYD
;
A
#
# COMPACT_ATOMS: atom_id res chain seq x y z
N PHE A 1 -14.42 18.53 -2.91
CA PHE A 1 -12.96 18.59 -2.70
C PHE A 1 -12.41 17.45 -1.84
N ALA A 2 -13.02 17.07 -0.70
CA ALA A 2 -12.46 16.02 0.18
C ALA A 2 -12.71 14.56 -0.26
N GLY A 3 -13.79 14.29 -1.01
CA GLY A 3 -14.08 12.96 -1.56
C GLY A 3 -14.24 11.84 -0.51
N GLY A 4 -14.64 12.16 0.72
CA GLY A 4 -14.75 11.16 1.79
C GLY A 4 -13.42 10.47 2.12
N ILE A 5 -12.32 11.23 2.19
CA ILE A 5 -10.95 10.72 2.38
C ILE A 5 -10.56 9.80 1.21
N GLY A 6 -10.74 10.29 -0.01
CA GLY A 6 -10.34 9.61 -1.25
C GLY A 6 -11.30 8.54 -1.77
N VAL A 7 -12.31 8.12 -1.00
CA VAL A 7 -13.22 7.00 -1.32
C VAL A 7 -14.25 7.33 -2.42
N LEU A 8 -14.86 8.51 -2.38
CA LEU A 8 -16.00 8.88 -3.24
C LEU A 8 -15.55 9.37 -4.63
N ALA A 9 -14.76 8.56 -5.34
CA ALA A 9 -14.22 8.89 -6.67
C ALA A 9 -15.30 9.14 -7.73
N VAL A 10 -16.43 8.44 -7.63
CA VAL A 10 -17.58 8.56 -8.55
C VAL A 10 -18.71 9.47 -8.02
N GLY A 11 -18.50 10.14 -6.88
CA GLY A 11 -19.50 10.99 -6.23
C GLY A 11 -20.24 10.31 -5.07
N HIS A 12 -21.17 11.03 -4.44
CA HIS A 12 -21.81 10.60 -3.19
C HIS A 12 -22.83 9.48 -3.37
N CYS A 13 -23.73 9.60 -4.35
CA CYS A 13 -24.81 8.65 -4.60
C CYS A 13 -25.01 8.43 -6.12
N PRO A 14 -24.05 7.79 -6.82
CA PRO A 14 -24.21 7.52 -8.25
C PRO A 14 -25.45 6.64 -8.48
N PRO A 15 -26.39 7.01 -9.38
CA PRO A 15 -27.65 6.29 -9.54
C PRO A 15 -27.47 4.79 -9.85
N ASN A 16 -26.47 4.44 -10.65
CA ASN A 16 -26.14 3.05 -10.98
C ASN A 16 -25.63 2.25 -9.76
N VAL A 17 -24.81 2.87 -8.89
CA VAL A 17 -24.32 2.23 -7.66
C VAL A 17 -25.46 2.01 -6.68
N VAL A 18 -26.32 3.03 -6.49
CA VAL A 18 -27.49 2.92 -5.61
C VAL A 18 -28.45 1.82 -6.08
N ALA A 19 -28.70 1.75 -7.39
CA ALA A 19 -29.54 0.71 -7.97
C ALA A 19 -28.95 -0.70 -7.77
N ALA A 20 -27.64 -0.88 -8.01
CA ALA A 20 -26.96 -2.16 -7.81
C ALA A 20 -27.01 -2.63 -6.35
N ILE A 21 -26.85 -1.72 -5.38
CA ILE A 21 -26.97 -2.04 -3.95
C ILE A 21 -28.38 -2.53 -3.61
N ARG A 22 -29.42 -1.85 -4.11
CA ARG A 22 -30.83 -2.23 -3.85
C ARG A 22 -31.14 -3.61 -4.43
N ASP A 23 -30.80 -3.83 -5.69
CA ASP A 23 -31.04 -5.10 -6.39
C ASP A 23 -30.33 -6.28 -5.70
N GLN A 24 -29.09 -6.12 -5.25
CA GLN A 24 -28.37 -7.17 -4.54
C GLN A 24 -28.95 -7.43 -3.14
N ALA A 25 -29.37 -6.38 -2.42
CA ALA A 25 -29.92 -6.51 -1.06
C ALA A 25 -31.25 -7.28 -1.04
N GLU A 26 -32.04 -7.22 -2.12
CA GLU A 26 -33.27 -8.00 -2.28
C GLU A 26 -33.01 -9.50 -2.55
N LYS A 27 -31.81 -9.84 -3.06
CA LYS A 27 -31.43 -11.23 -3.41
C LYS A 27 -30.66 -11.92 -2.30
N LEU A 28 -29.60 -11.27 -1.80
CA LEU A 28 -28.70 -11.84 -0.80
C LEU A 28 -27.84 -10.74 -0.17
N ILE A 29 -28.01 -10.53 1.14
CA ILE A 29 -27.22 -9.55 1.90
C ILE A 29 -25.83 -10.07 2.24
N HIS A 30 -25.73 -11.31 2.74
CA HIS A 30 -24.46 -11.91 3.18
C HIS A 30 -24.55 -13.43 3.19
N PHE A 31 -23.51 -14.10 2.68
CA PHE A 31 -23.38 -15.57 2.74
C PHE A 31 -22.05 -16.05 3.35
N CYS A 32 -21.09 -15.14 3.58
CA CYS A 32 -19.70 -15.43 3.92
C CYS A 32 -18.96 -16.23 2.82
N ALA A 33 -18.00 -15.58 2.14
CA ALA A 33 -17.25 -16.17 1.03
C ALA A 33 -16.40 -17.41 1.43
N ILE A 34 -16.15 -17.62 2.74
CA ILE A 34 -15.47 -18.81 3.25
C ILE A 34 -16.40 -20.04 3.23
N MET A 35 -17.71 -19.84 3.38
CA MET A 35 -18.71 -20.92 3.41
C MET A 35 -19.15 -21.31 1.99
N GLY A 36 -19.23 -20.34 1.09
CA GLY A 36 -19.39 -20.62 -0.33
C GLY A 36 -19.36 -19.36 -1.17
N THR A 37 -19.26 -19.58 -2.48
CA THR A 37 -19.02 -18.53 -3.45
C THR A 37 -20.33 -18.00 -4.02
N TYR A 38 -20.37 -16.70 -4.30
CA TYR A 38 -21.49 -16.02 -4.93
C TYR A 38 -20.97 -15.13 -6.07
N GLU A 39 -21.73 -15.06 -7.15
CA GLU A 39 -21.32 -14.48 -8.43
C GLU A 39 -20.70 -13.06 -8.31
N PRO A 40 -21.28 -12.11 -7.55
CA PRO A 40 -20.66 -10.79 -7.37
C PRO A 40 -19.23 -10.81 -6.81
N TYR A 41 -18.89 -11.77 -5.94
CA TYR A 41 -17.55 -11.90 -5.39
C TYR A 41 -16.54 -12.27 -6.49
N VAL A 42 -16.90 -13.27 -7.31
CA VAL A 42 -16.05 -13.79 -8.39
C VAL A 42 -15.85 -12.72 -9.45
N GLN A 43 -16.92 -12.07 -9.88
CA GLN A 43 -16.87 -11.01 -10.89
C GLN A 43 -15.93 -9.88 -10.49
N VAL A 44 -16.03 -9.38 -9.25
CA VAL A 44 -15.14 -8.31 -8.76
C VAL A 44 -13.69 -8.81 -8.67
N ALA A 45 -13.47 -10.04 -8.19
CA ALA A 45 -12.12 -10.61 -8.11
C ALA A 45 -11.47 -10.76 -9.51
N GLU A 46 -12.23 -11.23 -10.51
CA GLU A 46 -11.75 -11.35 -11.90
C GLU A 46 -11.46 -10.00 -12.52
N LEU A 47 -12.34 -9.01 -12.33
CA LEU A 47 -12.10 -7.64 -12.79
C LEU A 47 -10.84 -7.06 -12.17
N LEU A 48 -10.64 -7.21 -10.86
CA LEU A 48 -9.44 -6.74 -10.17
C LEU A 48 -8.17 -7.41 -10.70
N ASN A 49 -8.21 -8.72 -10.96
CA ASN A 49 -7.10 -9.44 -11.58
C ASN A 49 -6.81 -8.93 -12.99
N GLN A 50 -7.83 -8.55 -13.77
CA GLN A 50 -7.64 -8.01 -15.12
C GLN A 50 -7.03 -6.62 -15.12
N VAL A 51 -7.52 -5.72 -14.26
CA VAL A 51 -7.20 -4.29 -14.33
C VAL A 51 -5.96 -3.88 -13.53
N THR A 52 -5.54 -4.68 -12.55
CA THR A 52 -4.29 -4.42 -11.82
C THR A 52 -3.07 -4.54 -12.75
N PRO A 53 -2.01 -3.74 -12.57
CA PRO A 53 -0.86 -3.74 -13.49
C PRO A 53 -0.16 -5.10 -13.64
N GLY A 54 0.49 -5.30 -14.79
CA GLY A 54 1.25 -6.51 -15.13
C GLY A 54 0.41 -7.63 -15.79
N HIS A 55 1.09 -8.49 -16.57
CA HIS A 55 0.47 -9.56 -17.37
C HIS A 55 0.62 -10.98 -16.80
N PHE A 56 1.01 -11.09 -15.53
CA PHE A 56 1.17 -12.39 -14.86
C PHE A 56 -0.16 -12.87 -14.24
N PRO A 57 -0.30 -14.18 -13.95
CA PRO A 57 -1.48 -14.71 -13.27
C PRO A 57 -1.67 -14.08 -11.89
N LYS A 58 -2.87 -13.56 -11.62
CA LYS A 58 -3.22 -12.85 -10.39
C LYS A 58 -4.42 -13.50 -9.70
N LYS A 59 -4.49 -13.32 -8.39
CA LYS A 59 -5.61 -13.72 -7.54
C LYS A 59 -5.95 -12.57 -6.60
N THR A 60 -7.22 -12.51 -6.20
CA THR A 60 -7.75 -11.46 -5.35
C THR A 60 -8.41 -12.06 -4.11
N VAL A 61 -8.26 -11.38 -2.98
CA VAL A 61 -9.03 -11.61 -1.76
C VAL A 61 -9.73 -10.30 -1.39
N LEU A 62 -11.05 -10.35 -1.18
CA LEU A 62 -11.85 -9.18 -0.81
C LEU A 62 -12.00 -9.10 0.72
N LEU A 63 -11.82 -7.90 1.25
CA LEU A 63 -11.84 -7.56 2.67
C LEU A 63 -12.62 -6.25 2.87
N ASN A 64 -12.84 -5.83 4.10
CA ASN A 64 -13.73 -4.69 4.40
C ASN A 64 -12.97 -3.36 4.47
N SER A 65 -11.69 -3.39 4.83
CA SER A 65 -10.88 -2.20 5.07
C SER A 65 -9.49 -2.27 4.46
N GLY A 66 -8.90 -1.10 4.19
CA GLY A 66 -7.49 -1.01 3.80
C GLY A 66 -6.54 -1.56 4.87
N SER A 67 -6.92 -1.50 6.16
CA SER A 67 -6.11 -2.11 7.23
C SER A 67 -6.07 -3.64 7.12
N GLU A 68 -7.22 -4.29 6.89
CA GLU A 68 -7.27 -5.74 6.67
C GLU A 68 -6.52 -6.14 5.39
N ALA A 69 -6.63 -5.33 4.32
CA ALA A 69 -5.91 -5.55 3.07
C ALA A 69 -4.39 -5.53 3.30
N ASN A 70 -3.88 -4.52 4.00
CA ASN A 70 -2.46 -4.42 4.33
C ASN A 70 -2.00 -5.53 5.27
N GLU A 71 -2.78 -5.91 6.29
CA GLU A 71 -2.44 -7.08 7.12
C GLU A 71 -2.37 -8.37 6.30
N THR A 72 -3.30 -8.54 5.37
CA THR A 72 -3.36 -9.74 4.51
C THR A 72 -2.21 -9.75 3.52
N ALA A 73 -1.83 -8.61 2.94
CA ALA A 73 -0.65 -8.48 2.09
C ALA A 73 0.63 -8.90 2.83
N ILE A 74 0.80 -8.46 4.09
CA ILE A 74 1.92 -8.89 4.92
C ILE A 74 1.86 -10.38 5.26
N LYS A 75 0.69 -10.93 5.60
CA LYS A 75 0.52 -12.38 5.84
C LYS A 75 0.92 -13.21 4.62
N VAL A 76 0.48 -12.81 3.43
CA VAL A 76 0.83 -13.49 2.17
C VAL A 76 2.33 -13.36 1.90
N ALA A 77 2.93 -12.18 2.08
CA ALA A 77 4.36 -11.98 1.88
C ALA A 77 5.22 -12.81 2.84
N ARG A 78 4.89 -12.82 4.14
CA ARG A 78 5.59 -13.63 5.14
C ARG A 78 5.45 -15.12 4.86
N SER A 79 4.25 -15.58 4.52
CA SER A 79 4.00 -16.98 4.16
C SER A 79 4.76 -17.41 2.90
N TYR A 80 4.79 -16.57 1.88
CA TYR A 80 5.50 -16.84 0.62
C TYR A 80 7.02 -16.87 0.79
N THR A 81 7.57 -15.91 1.54
CA THR A 81 9.03 -15.76 1.69
C THR A 81 9.63 -16.59 2.82
N GLY A 82 8.83 -16.96 3.82
CA GLY A 82 9.31 -17.56 5.08
C GLY A 82 10.05 -16.58 5.99
N ARG A 83 9.84 -15.27 5.81
CA ARG A 83 10.57 -14.18 6.48
C ARG A 83 9.62 -13.32 7.30
N ASP A 84 10.14 -12.54 8.24
CA ASP A 84 9.31 -11.76 9.18
C ASP A 84 9.35 -10.25 8.95
N ALA A 85 10.50 -9.70 8.53
CA ALA A 85 10.71 -8.26 8.53
C ALA A 85 9.93 -7.55 7.43
N VAL A 86 9.39 -6.38 7.76
CA VAL A 86 8.67 -5.50 6.83
C VAL A 86 9.31 -4.12 6.88
N ILE A 87 9.66 -3.59 5.71
CA ILE A 87 10.17 -2.24 5.56
C ILE A 87 9.02 -1.30 5.17
N VAL A 88 8.92 -0.18 5.87
CA VAL A 88 7.95 0.91 5.62
C VAL A 88 8.67 2.26 5.68
N PHE A 89 7.98 3.34 5.34
CA PHE A 89 8.61 4.66 5.20
C PHE A 89 8.08 5.72 6.18
N GLU A 90 8.91 6.71 6.48
CA GLU A 90 8.47 7.93 7.17
C GLU A 90 7.35 8.62 6.39
N GLY A 91 6.38 9.21 7.10
CA GLY A 91 5.19 9.81 6.49
C GLY A 91 4.07 8.83 6.13
N ALA A 92 4.34 7.53 6.09
CA ALA A 92 3.38 6.54 5.62
C ALA A 92 2.14 6.37 6.52
N TYR A 93 1.02 5.96 5.91
CA TYR A 93 -0.20 5.54 6.59
C TYR A 93 -0.78 4.27 5.97
N HIS A 94 -0.84 3.20 6.76
CA HIS A 94 -1.27 1.88 6.29
C HIS A 94 -2.49 1.33 7.04
N GLY A 95 -3.02 2.07 8.02
CA GLY A 95 -4.20 1.65 8.77
C GLY A 95 -4.11 1.86 10.29
N ARG A 96 -5.09 1.29 11.00
CA ARG A 96 -5.26 1.47 12.45
C ARG A 96 -5.42 0.18 13.27
N THR A 97 -5.19 -0.98 12.67
CA THR A 97 -5.00 -2.23 13.43
C THR A 97 -3.61 -2.28 14.06
N ASN A 98 -3.32 -3.21 14.97
CA ASN A 98 -2.03 -3.22 15.68
C ASN A 98 -0.82 -3.27 14.72
N LEU A 99 -0.84 -4.15 13.72
CA LEU A 99 0.21 -4.25 12.70
C LEU A 99 0.26 -3.00 11.81
N THR A 100 -0.88 -2.52 11.33
CA THR A 100 -0.90 -1.35 10.43
C THR A 100 -0.59 -0.04 11.15
N LEU A 101 -0.81 0.07 12.46
CA LEU A 101 -0.28 1.15 13.32
C LEU A 101 1.23 1.04 13.51
N ALA A 102 1.76 -0.19 13.62
CA ALA A 102 3.20 -0.42 13.64
C ALA A 102 3.85 0.13 12.36
N MET A 103 3.23 -0.13 11.21
CA MET A 103 3.61 0.35 9.87
C MET A 103 3.43 1.87 9.71
N THR A 104 2.30 2.43 10.15
CA THR A 104 1.98 3.86 10.07
C THR A 104 2.99 4.74 10.84
N SER A 105 3.37 5.88 10.27
CA SER A 105 4.47 6.73 10.76
C SER A 105 4.04 7.71 11.86
N LYS A 106 2.98 8.49 11.67
CA LYS A 106 2.63 9.64 12.55
C LYS A 106 2.23 9.20 13.97
N TYR A 107 3.17 9.28 14.91
CA TYR A 107 2.97 8.82 16.28
C TYR A 107 1.88 9.57 17.06
N GLY A 108 1.97 10.91 17.09
CA GLY A 108 1.08 11.74 17.91
C GLY A 108 -0.40 11.62 17.53
N LEU A 109 -0.68 11.42 16.24
CA LEU A 109 -2.05 11.37 15.72
C LEU A 109 -2.66 9.96 15.77
N PHE A 110 -1.86 8.91 15.48
CA PHE A 110 -2.41 7.57 15.30
C PHE A 110 -1.98 6.55 16.37
N LYS A 111 -0.85 6.76 17.06
CA LYS A 111 -0.18 5.69 17.85
C LYS A 111 -0.13 5.96 19.35
N LYS A 112 -0.17 7.22 19.77
CA LYS A 112 0.01 7.62 21.18
C LYS A 112 -0.98 6.87 22.09
N GLY A 113 -0.44 6.02 22.96
CA GLY A 113 -1.23 5.28 23.97
C GLY A 113 -1.73 3.89 23.54
N PHE A 114 -1.40 3.41 22.33
CA PHE A 114 -1.90 2.12 21.82
C PHE A 114 -0.84 1.00 21.76
N GLY A 115 0.37 1.26 22.23
CA GLY A 115 1.46 0.27 22.24
C GLY A 115 1.31 -0.81 23.32
N PRO A 116 2.10 -1.89 23.25
CA PRO A 116 3.12 -2.18 22.23
C PRO A 116 2.54 -2.61 20.88
N PHE A 117 3.28 -2.36 19.80
CA PHE A 117 2.90 -2.68 18.43
C PHE A 117 3.61 -3.94 17.93
N ALA A 118 3.09 -4.52 16.84
CA ALA A 118 3.69 -5.67 16.17
C ALA A 118 5.20 -5.43 15.89
N PRO A 119 6.06 -6.42 16.18
CA PRO A 119 7.51 -6.32 15.95
C PRO A 119 7.85 -6.52 14.47
N GLU A 120 9.16 -6.48 14.16
CA GLU A 120 9.71 -6.72 12.81
C GLU A 120 9.25 -5.71 11.75
N ILE A 121 9.07 -4.46 12.18
CA ILE A 121 8.74 -3.33 11.31
C ILE A 121 9.87 -2.30 11.34
N TYR A 122 10.55 -2.15 10.21
CA TYR A 122 11.67 -1.25 10.01
C TYR A 122 11.21 -0.01 9.24
N ARG A 123 11.39 1.17 9.82
CA ARG A 123 10.97 2.43 9.20
C ARG A 123 12.17 3.18 8.64
N LEU A 124 12.15 3.45 7.35
CA LEU A 124 13.20 4.16 6.65
C LEU A 124 12.76 5.57 6.22
N PRO A 125 13.69 6.51 6.02
CA PRO A 125 13.38 7.84 5.52
C PRO A 125 12.72 7.81 4.14
N PHE A 126 11.78 8.73 3.92
CA PHE A 126 11.13 8.95 2.63
C PHE A 126 11.66 10.26 1.99
N PRO A 127 11.98 10.27 0.68
CA PRO A 127 12.50 11.46 0.00
C PRO A 127 11.42 12.54 -0.20
N TYR A 128 11.12 13.33 0.84
CA TYR A 128 10.25 14.50 0.74
C TYR A 128 11.00 15.68 0.09
N VAL A 129 11.01 15.69 -1.25
CA VAL A 129 11.83 16.59 -2.09
C VAL A 129 11.66 18.08 -1.78
N TYR A 130 10.45 18.54 -1.38
CA TYR A 130 10.22 19.93 -0.98
C TYR A 130 10.96 20.33 0.31
N ARG A 131 11.24 19.38 1.20
CA ARG A 131 11.95 19.59 2.48
C ARG A 131 13.44 19.28 2.42
N ARG A 132 14.01 19.15 1.22
CA ARG A 132 15.45 18.96 1.04
C ARG A 132 16.26 20.09 1.68
N PRO A 133 17.49 19.83 2.16
CA PRO A 133 18.38 20.87 2.67
C PRO A 133 18.59 22.01 1.67
N ALA A 134 18.69 23.24 2.18
CA ALA A 134 18.97 24.40 1.35
C ALA A 134 20.31 24.23 0.59
N GLY A 135 20.30 24.51 -0.71
CA GLY A 135 21.46 24.35 -1.59
C GLY A 135 21.68 22.93 -2.14
N MET A 136 20.90 21.93 -1.72
CA MET A 136 20.94 20.58 -2.31
C MET A 136 20.02 20.48 -3.52
N SER A 137 20.50 19.86 -4.60
CA SER A 137 19.68 19.57 -5.78
C SER A 137 18.63 18.48 -5.47
N GLU A 138 17.58 18.39 -6.29
CA GLU A 138 16.58 17.32 -6.15
C GLU A 138 17.20 15.95 -6.39
N ASP A 139 18.05 15.83 -7.41
CA ASP A 139 18.72 14.59 -7.76
C ASP A 139 19.64 14.12 -6.64
N ASP A 140 20.47 15.01 -6.07
CA ASP A 140 21.37 14.67 -4.95
C ASP A 140 20.58 14.20 -3.72
N TYR A 141 19.43 14.82 -3.46
CA TYR A 141 18.58 14.46 -2.34
C TYR A 141 17.93 13.09 -2.53
N VAL A 142 17.45 12.78 -3.74
CA VAL A 142 16.92 11.45 -4.08
C VAL A 142 18.03 10.40 -4.03
N ASP A 143 19.21 10.70 -4.55
CA ASP A 143 20.39 9.84 -4.50
C ASP A 143 20.85 9.52 -3.08
N MET A 144 20.80 10.52 -2.20
CA MET A 144 21.04 10.32 -0.78
C MET A 144 20.05 9.32 -0.18
N HIS A 145 18.76 9.41 -0.49
CA HIS A 145 17.74 8.49 0.02
C HIS A 145 17.89 7.08 -0.53
N VAL A 146 18.27 6.93 -1.80
CA VAL A 146 18.64 5.64 -2.41
C VAL A 146 19.79 5.00 -1.63
N ARG A 147 20.86 5.75 -1.35
CA ARG A 147 21.98 5.24 -0.52
C ARG A 147 21.57 4.90 0.90
N MET A 148 20.65 5.65 1.50
CA MET A 148 20.13 5.35 2.84
C MET A 148 19.31 4.06 2.86
N LEU A 149 18.51 3.81 1.82
CA LEU A 149 17.79 2.55 1.63
C LEU A 149 18.76 1.38 1.53
N ASP A 150 19.79 1.49 0.68
CA ASP A 150 20.81 0.44 0.53
C ASP A 150 21.57 0.19 1.83
N ASN A 151 21.98 1.25 2.54
CA ASN A 151 22.69 1.12 3.80
C ASN A 151 21.81 0.50 4.90
N ALA A 152 20.50 0.75 4.90
CA ALA A 152 19.60 0.16 5.89
C ALA A 152 19.51 -1.36 5.77
N LEU A 153 19.68 -1.92 4.57
CA LEU A 153 19.77 -3.35 4.33
C LEU A 153 21.03 -4.00 4.92
N ILE A 154 22.01 -3.20 5.34
CA ILE A 154 23.23 -3.68 6.00
C ILE A 154 23.15 -3.37 7.50
N ALA A 155 22.76 -2.14 7.83
CA ALA A 155 22.86 -1.59 9.18
C ALA A 155 21.64 -1.88 10.06
N GLN A 156 20.47 -2.17 9.49
CA GLN A 156 19.22 -2.31 10.25
C GLN A 156 18.59 -3.70 10.08
N VAL A 157 18.52 -4.22 8.85
CA VAL A 157 17.87 -5.50 8.56
C VAL A 157 18.51 -6.18 7.37
N ASP A 158 18.94 -7.43 7.54
CA ASP A 158 19.49 -8.21 6.44
C ASP A 158 18.40 -8.53 5.39
N PRO A 159 18.66 -8.41 4.07
CA PRO A 159 17.65 -8.66 3.04
C PRO A 159 17.04 -10.06 3.11
N SER A 160 17.79 -11.06 3.59
CA SER A 160 17.29 -12.43 3.76
C SER A 160 16.23 -12.57 4.84
N ALA A 161 16.11 -11.59 5.75
CA ALA A 161 15.07 -11.53 6.77
C ALA A 161 13.84 -10.71 6.34
N VAL A 162 13.88 -10.01 5.19
CA VAL A 162 12.81 -9.12 4.75
C VAL A 162 11.79 -9.87 3.91
N ALA A 163 10.55 -9.91 4.41
CA ALA A 163 9.40 -10.46 3.70
C ALA A 163 8.83 -9.47 2.68
N ALA A 164 8.70 -8.20 3.08
CA ALA A 164 8.08 -7.18 2.24
C ALA A 164 8.66 -5.78 2.41
N ILE A 165 8.62 -5.00 1.33
CA ILE A 165 8.73 -3.54 1.36
C ILE A 165 7.37 -2.97 0.96
N VAL A 166 6.76 -2.18 1.83
CA VAL A 166 5.46 -1.54 1.59
C VAL A 166 5.65 -0.06 1.31
N ILE A 167 5.11 0.41 0.19
CA ILE A 167 5.25 1.78 -0.28
C ILE A 167 3.93 2.28 -0.87
N GLU A 168 3.51 3.48 -0.49
CA GLU A 168 2.46 4.22 -1.19
C GLU A 168 3.08 4.89 -2.43
N PRO A 169 2.64 4.60 -3.68
CA PRO A 169 3.16 5.32 -4.86
C PRO A 169 3.03 6.84 -4.71
N VAL A 170 1.95 7.29 -4.08
CA VAL A 170 1.78 8.66 -3.59
C VAL A 170 1.35 8.60 -2.12
N GLN A 171 2.19 9.09 -1.19
CA GLN A 171 1.83 9.12 0.23
C GLN A 171 0.65 10.04 0.47
N GLY A 172 -0.42 9.49 1.01
CA GLY A 172 -1.65 10.22 1.31
C GLY A 172 -1.51 11.11 2.54
N GLU A 173 -1.69 10.50 3.71
CA GLU A 173 -1.61 11.20 5.01
C GLU A 173 -0.23 11.81 5.28
N GLY A 174 0.81 11.37 4.57
CA GLY A 174 2.15 11.97 4.58
C GLY A 174 2.20 13.40 4.04
N GLY A 175 1.23 13.79 3.21
CA GLY A 175 1.10 15.13 2.65
C GLY A 175 0.95 15.17 1.13
N PHE A 176 0.37 14.13 0.52
CA PHE A 176 0.19 13.98 -0.93
C PHE A 176 1.53 14.03 -1.66
N LEU A 177 2.45 13.16 -1.25
CA LEU A 177 3.85 13.16 -1.70
C LEU A 177 4.07 12.04 -2.73
N PRO A 178 4.27 12.36 -4.02
CA PRO A 178 4.62 11.34 -5.01
C PRO A 178 5.99 10.74 -4.68
N THR A 179 6.11 9.42 -4.79
CA THR A 179 7.41 8.76 -4.67
C THR A 179 8.29 9.16 -5.85
N PRO A 180 9.53 9.60 -5.66
CA PRO A 180 10.44 9.87 -6.77
C PRO A 180 10.69 8.60 -7.60
N PRO A 181 10.60 8.64 -8.94
CA PRO A 181 10.70 7.45 -9.78
C PRO A 181 12.00 6.65 -9.59
N ARG A 182 13.13 7.33 -9.37
CA ARG A 182 14.42 6.67 -9.09
C ARG A 182 14.38 5.87 -7.78
N PHE A 183 13.70 6.38 -6.76
CA PHE A 183 13.58 5.71 -5.47
C PHE A 183 12.68 4.48 -5.57
N LEU A 184 11.53 4.58 -6.26
CA LEU A 184 10.63 3.44 -6.44
C LEU A 184 11.27 2.33 -7.30
N ARG A 185 11.99 2.69 -8.37
CA ARG A 185 12.77 1.74 -9.17
C ARG A 185 13.82 1.02 -8.34
N ARG A 186 14.55 1.72 -7.45
CA ARG A 186 15.50 1.07 -6.56
C ARG A 186 14.83 0.07 -5.61
N ILE A 187 13.66 0.41 -5.06
CA ILE A 187 12.87 -0.53 -4.24
C ILE A 187 12.54 -1.80 -5.05
N ARG A 188 12.08 -1.63 -6.29
CA ARG A 188 11.78 -2.75 -7.19
C ARG A 188 12.99 -3.63 -7.45
N GLU A 189 14.14 -3.03 -7.79
CA GLU A 189 15.41 -3.74 -8.00
C GLU A 189 15.83 -4.55 -6.77
N ILE A 190 15.77 -3.97 -5.58
CA ILE A 190 16.07 -4.66 -4.31
C ILE A 190 15.14 -5.85 -4.12
N CYS A 191 13.85 -5.66 -4.39
CA CYS A 191 12.86 -6.72 -4.25
C CYS A 191 13.13 -7.89 -5.21
N ASP A 192 13.49 -7.59 -6.46
CA ASP A 192 13.84 -8.60 -7.46
C ASP A 192 15.14 -9.33 -7.11
N GLN A 193 16.16 -8.59 -6.66
CA GLN A 193 17.48 -9.14 -6.30
C GLN A 193 17.42 -10.09 -5.10
N HIS A 194 16.60 -9.79 -4.10
CA HIS A 194 16.59 -10.51 -2.82
C HIS A 194 15.34 -11.39 -2.61
N GLY A 195 14.43 -11.44 -3.60
CA GLY A 195 13.17 -12.18 -3.49
C GLY A 195 12.25 -11.61 -2.41
N ILE A 196 12.25 -10.29 -2.23
CA ILE A 196 11.38 -9.58 -1.28
C ILE A 196 10.09 -9.21 -2.01
N VAL A 197 8.94 -9.29 -1.32
CA VAL A 197 7.66 -8.88 -1.90
C VAL A 197 7.53 -7.36 -1.83
N MET A 198 7.38 -6.71 -2.98
CA MET A 198 6.99 -5.29 -3.02
C MET A 198 5.46 -5.17 -2.92
N VAL A 199 4.98 -4.38 -1.97
CA VAL A 199 3.55 -4.06 -1.81
C VAL A 199 3.35 -2.58 -2.13
N ALA A 200 2.65 -2.29 -3.23
CA ALA A 200 2.19 -0.95 -3.55
C ALA A 200 0.85 -0.69 -2.83
N ASP A 201 0.85 0.16 -1.81
CA ASP A 201 -0.38 0.56 -1.11
C ASP A 201 -1.12 1.62 -1.93
N GLU A 202 -2.13 1.16 -2.67
CA GLU A 202 -2.97 1.96 -3.57
C GLU A 202 -4.32 2.33 -2.94
N VAL A 203 -4.50 2.17 -1.61
CA VAL A 203 -5.79 2.40 -0.94
C VAL A 203 -6.33 3.81 -1.19
N GLN A 204 -5.46 4.83 -1.17
CA GLN A 204 -5.87 6.22 -1.40
C GLN A 204 -5.60 6.71 -2.84
N CYS A 205 -4.53 6.23 -3.48
CA CYS A 205 -4.08 6.72 -4.80
C CYS A 205 -4.57 5.87 -5.99
N GLY A 206 -5.20 4.73 -5.75
CA GLY A 206 -5.77 3.88 -6.79
C GLY A 206 -7.11 4.39 -7.33
N PHE A 207 -7.70 3.58 -8.20
CA PHE A 207 -8.97 3.80 -8.90
C PHE A 207 -9.14 5.20 -9.51
N GLY A 208 -8.15 5.66 -10.28
CA GLY A 208 -8.27 6.89 -11.07
C GLY A 208 -7.80 8.17 -10.36
N ARG A 209 -7.43 8.11 -9.07
CA ARG A 209 -7.11 9.31 -8.27
C ARG A 209 -5.98 10.15 -8.87
N THR A 210 -5.00 9.52 -9.49
CA THR A 210 -3.81 10.16 -10.07
C THR A 210 -3.90 10.34 -11.59
N GLY A 211 -5.07 10.10 -12.20
CA GLY A 211 -5.27 10.17 -13.65
C GLY A 211 -4.94 8.88 -14.42
N ARG A 212 -4.34 7.88 -13.76
CA ARG A 212 -4.29 6.47 -14.20
C ARG A 212 -5.12 5.62 -13.26
N LEU A 213 -5.42 4.37 -13.64
CA LEU A 213 -6.26 3.52 -12.81
C LEU A 213 -5.57 3.21 -11.49
N PHE A 214 -4.27 2.92 -11.51
CA PHE A 214 -3.40 2.76 -10.35
C PHE A 214 -2.22 3.73 -10.45
N ALA A 215 -1.81 4.32 -9.33
CA ALA A 215 -0.72 5.30 -9.32
C ALA A 215 0.64 4.70 -9.67
N VAL A 216 0.86 3.41 -9.40
CA VAL A 216 2.09 2.68 -9.76
C VAL A 216 2.29 2.63 -11.28
N GLU A 217 1.23 2.77 -12.08
CA GLU A 217 1.33 2.82 -13.55
C GLU A 217 2.11 4.04 -14.08
N HIS A 218 2.39 5.04 -13.24
CA HIS A 218 3.23 6.19 -13.62
C HIS A 218 4.73 5.89 -13.59
N TYR A 219 5.13 4.68 -13.19
CA TYR A 219 6.53 4.36 -12.86
C TYR A 219 7.21 3.33 -13.79
N ASP A 220 6.49 2.88 -14.83
CA ASP A 220 6.84 1.88 -15.86
C ASP A 220 7.29 0.50 -15.35
#